data_AF-A0A1A2PIZ4-F1
#
_entry.id   AF-A0A1A2PIZ4-F1
#
_cell.length_a   1.000
_cell.length_b   1.000
_cell.length_c   1.000
_cell.angle_alpha   90.00
_cell.angle_beta   90.00
_cell.angle_gamma   90.00
#
_symmetry.space_group_name_H-M   'P 1'
#
loop_
_entity.id
_entity.type
_entity.pdbx_description
1 polymer ?
#
loop_
_entity_poly.entity_id
_entity_poly.type
_entity_poly.pdbx_seq_one_letter_code
_entity_poly.pdbx_strand_id
1 'polypeptide(L)'
;MSVNDRSAASRQFVASSPSIGSTMTAIAGKQTAVLYGLAIGVGLGVGVAFGARVGLAVGMALFFVIPLPWLAYLWWRSHRKVLIDVTSDGLTVNQRPGRVFSFVDAKIGAWVTTGVALHLQCDSHRFVLGARDRRIAPATRLDAQPVQTVDAWLSDSEFDELLAIGGRRCGMDVRGPAPGEPTRCLLFPNPYLAEQISPYAIRKQLRLQRSLSQPSLVLDVDNDAIRVIDPNGNTLKASASGAQVTATPAIFQPDSVTSGDGSTYNYPAITGMVVGVPGVQPLPIGCLVQVGSGFRFSWRGNVPSPNERPAYVVSAADWLTLTEKFALTWHLEDRAATAHNLPTGNPTADVREPLSGRDHGDTARSRRRDRPRILTILGSSVLSLALIAIATFLVWNQHFGAPARMTVERCWDRATASDDLPFNNCYAHPSDAPHDRGSVISALPGDVGHDIEVHRTGTFAIKDTWWEPLLLLGLGGAAGVSAVRAIVRRLRRAPNVEGSELLGRNRDTRSQHAP
;
A
#
# COMPACT_ATOMS: atom_id res chain seq x y z
N MET A 1 22.40 53.58 7.56
CA MET A 1 21.38 53.00 6.63
C MET A 1 22.10 52.56 5.38
N SER A 2 22.24 51.25 5.17
CA SER A 2 22.89 50.67 3.99
C SER A 2 21.82 50.49 2.90
N VAL A 3 22.01 51.11 1.74
CA VAL A 3 21.05 51.16 0.62
C VAL A 3 21.25 49.99 -0.37
N ASN A 4 21.99 48.94 0.04
CA ASN A 4 22.25 47.78 -0.81
C ASN A 4 21.57 46.49 -0.31
N ASP A 5 20.36 46.60 0.26
CA ASP A 5 19.45 45.46 0.40
C ASP A 5 18.85 45.12 -0.98
N ARG A 6 19.71 44.59 -1.86
CA ARG A 6 19.28 43.95 -3.09
C ARG A 6 18.50 42.71 -2.63
N SER A 7 17.16 42.81 -2.58
CA SER A 7 16.28 41.70 -2.21
C SER A 7 16.78 40.45 -2.92
N ALA A 8 17.28 39.50 -2.14
CA ALA A 8 17.76 38.23 -2.67
C ALA A 8 16.66 37.68 -3.57
N ALA A 9 16.99 37.41 -4.84
CA ALA A 9 16.01 36.99 -5.83
C ALA A 9 15.21 35.81 -5.26
N SER A 10 13.92 36.04 -5.01
CA SER A 10 13.02 34.97 -4.59
C SER A 10 12.87 34.02 -5.77
N ARG A 11 13.08 32.73 -5.53
CA ARG A 11 12.93 31.70 -6.54
C ARG A 11 11.86 30.71 -6.13
N GLN A 12 10.99 30.39 -7.08
CA GLN A 12 9.90 29.45 -6.91
C GLN A 12 10.23 28.12 -7.59
N PHE A 13 9.93 27.02 -6.91
CA PHE A 13 10.04 25.65 -7.40
C PHE A 13 8.67 24.97 -7.37
N VAL A 14 8.44 24.05 -8.31
CA VAL A 14 7.19 23.30 -8.42
C VAL A 14 7.46 21.85 -8.08
N ALA A 15 7.27 21.49 -6.81
CA ALA A 15 7.44 20.13 -6.34
C ALA A 15 6.20 19.27 -6.63
N SER A 16 6.44 18.00 -6.87
CA SER A 16 5.42 16.99 -7.06
C SER A 16 5.02 16.37 -5.72
N SER A 17 3.74 16.04 -5.57
CA SER A 17 3.28 15.30 -4.40
C SER A 17 3.73 13.82 -4.46
N PRO A 18 3.89 13.15 -3.30
CA PRO A 18 4.11 11.71 -3.28
C PRO A 18 2.94 10.96 -3.93
N SER A 19 3.22 9.80 -4.52
CA SER A 19 2.17 8.95 -5.08
C SER A 19 1.27 8.41 -3.98
N ILE A 20 -0.01 8.15 -4.32
CA ILE A 20 -0.99 7.55 -3.40
C ILE A 20 -0.44 6.24 -2.81
N GLY A 21 0.22 5.41 -3.63
CA GLY A 21 0.79 4.13 -3.21
C GLY A 21 1.78 4.28 -2.07
N SER A 22 2.73 5.22 -2.20
CA SER A 22 3.70 5.49 -1.12
C SER A 22 3.05 6.02 0.16
N THR A 23 1.95 6.78 0.02
CA THR A 23 1.20 7.31 1.17
C THR A 23 0.41 6.20 1.86
N MET A 24 -0.19 5.29 1.09
CA MET A 24 -0.95 4.15 1.60
C MET A 24 -0.08 3.19 2.39
N THR A 25 1.13 2.86 1.90
CA THR A 25 2.04 1.96 2.62
C THR A 25 2.49 2.56 3.96
N ALA A 26 2.72 3.88 4.01
CA ALA A 26 3.05 4.57 5.26
C ALA A 26 1.88 4.58 6.26
N ILE A 27 0.64 4.73 5.79
CA ILE A 27 -0.57 4.78 6.64
C ILE A 27 -0.97 3.38 7.13
N ALA A 28 -0.83 2.37 6.27
CA ALA A 28 -1.23 0.98 6.52
C ALA A 28 -0.65 0.40 7.83
N GLY A 29 0.57 0.79 8.21
CA GLY A 29 1.25 0.23 9.37
C GLY A 29 0.74 0.68 10.74
N LYS A 30 0.08 1.84 10.88
CA LYS A 30 -0.26 2.38 12.22
C LYS A 30 -1.65 3.00 12.35
N GLN A 31 -2.11 3.75 11.35
CA GLN A 31 -3.39 4.46 11.45
C GLN A 31 -4.57 3.59 11.01
N THR A 32 -4.33 2.69 10.06
CA THR A 32 -5.37 1.80 9.52
C THR A 32 -5.94 0.87 10.59
N ALA A 33 -5.09 0.31 11.47
CA ALA A 33 -5.55 -0.52 12.59
C ALA A 33 -6.42 0.27 13.58
N VAL A 34 -6.07 1.53 13.88
CA VAL A 34 -6.87 2.40 14.76
C VAL A 34 -8.20 2.74 14.13
N LEU A 35 -8.21 3.06 12.83
CA LEU A 35 -9.43 3.43 12.10
C LEU A 35 -10.41 2.24 12.01
N TYR A 36 -9.89 1.04 11.72
CA TYR A 36 -10.70 -0.17 11.72
C TYR A 36 -11.17 -0.56 13.12
N GLY A 37 -10.30 -0.46 14.13
CA GLY A 37 -10.67 -0.69 15.52
C GLY A 37 -11.79 0.24 15.99
N LEU A 38 -11.74 1.52 15.61
CA LEU A 38 -12.78 2.49 15.93
C LEU A 38 -14.09 2.20 15.18
N ALA A 39 -14.03 1.86 13.89
CA ALA A 39 -15.23 1.49 13.13
C ALA A 39 -15.90 0.24 13.71
N ILE A 40 -15.12 -0.77 14.11
CA ILE A 40 -15.62 -1.98 14.79
C ILE A 40 -16.22 -1.60 16.14
N GLY A 41 -15.52 -0.79 16.94
CA GLY A 41 -16.00 -0.35 18.26
C GLY A 41 -17.31 0.43 18.19
N VAL A 42 -17.45 1.35 17.23
CA VAL A 42 -18.70 2.10 17.00
C VAL A 42 -19.82 1.17 16.54
N GLY A 43 -19.55 0.25 15.62
CA GLY A 43 -20.52 -0.74 15.17
C GLY A 43 -21.04 -1.62 16.32
N LEU A 44 -20.15 -2.07 17.19
CA LEU A 44 -20.50 -2.84 18.39
C LEU A 44 -21.32 -2.01 19.38
N GLY A 45 -20.92 -0.77 19.67
CA GLY A 45 -21.63 0.11 20.60
C GLY A 45 -23.05 0.45 20.17
N VAL A 46 -23.24 0.78 18.88
CA VAL A 46 -24.59 1.00 18.31
C VAL A 46 -25.41 -0.30 18.32
N GLY A 47 -24.76 -1.44 18.14
CA GLY A 47 -25.40 -2.76 18.21
C GLY A 47 -25.95 -3.10 19.59
N VAL A 48 -25.26 -2.70 20.66
CA VAL A 48 -25.75 -2.87 22.05
C VAL A 48 -26.96 -1.96 22.32
N ALA A 49 -26.93 -0.72 21.85
CA ALA A 49 -27.97 0.26 22.17
C ALA A 49 -29.26 0.10 21.33
N PHE A 50 -29.14 -0.23 20.04
CA PHE A 50 -30.27 -0.23 19.09
C PHE A 50 -30.52 -1.60 18.45
N GLY A 51 -29.85 -2.64 18.96
CA GLY A 51 -29.93 -4.00 18.46
C GLY A 51 -28.89 -4.30 17.37
N ALA A 52 -28.44 -5.55 17.35
CA ALA A 52 -27.33 -6.02 16.51
C ALA A 52 -27.50 -5.71 15.01
N ARG A 53 -28.74 -5.71 14.49
CA ARG A 53 -29.03 -5.38 13.08
C ARG A 53 -28.77 -3.92 12.75
N VAL A 54 -29.11 -3.00 13.65
CA VAL A 54 -28.86 -1.56 13.46
C VAL A 54 -27.38 -1.26 13.63
N GLY A 55 -26.74 -1.84 14.65
CA GLY A 55 -25.29 -1.70 14.86
C GLY A 55 -24.47 -2.18 13.67
N LEU A 56 -24.82 -3.32 13.10
CA LEU A 56 -24.10 -3.87 11.97
C LEU A 56 -24.35 -3.08 10.66
N ALA A 57 -25.56 -2.58 10.42
CA ALA A 57 -25.84 -1.69 9.30
C ALA A 57 -25.06 -0.37 9.40
N VAL A 58 -24.99 0.22 10.61
CA VAL A 58 -24.22 1.44 10.87
C VAL A 58 -22.72 1.19 10.75
N GLY A 59 -22.22 0.08 11.31
CA GLY A 59 -20.81 -0.31 11.18
C GLY A 59 -20.39 -0.49 9.73
N MET A 60 -21.21 -1.16 8.91
CA MET A 60 -20.95 -1.34 7.48
C MET A 60 -21.04 -0.01 6.71
N ALA A 61 -22.02 0.83 7.01
CA ALA A 61 -22.11 2.15 6.39
C ALA A 61 -20.86 2.99 6.68
N LEU A 62 -20.37 3.02 7.92
CA LEU A 62 -19.13 3.71 8.28
C LEU A 62 -17.91 3.11 7.57
N PHE A 63 -17.86 1.79 7.45
CA PHE A 63 -16.77 1.08 6.76
C PHE A 63 -16.64 1.47 5.29
N PHE A 64 -17.75 1.72 4.58
CA PHE A 64 -17.69 2.13 3.17
C PHE A 64 -17.67 3.65 2.97
N VAL A 65 -18.38 4.40 3.80
CA VAL A 65 -18.55 5.85 3.63
C VAL A 65 -17.31 6.61 4.08
N ILE A 66 -16.50 6.11 5.01
CA ILE A 66 -15.30 6.83 5.47
C ILE A 66 -14.11 6.69 4.50
N PRO A 67 -13.80 5.49 3.97
CA PRO A 67 -12.66 5.34 3.06
C PRO A 67 -12.87 6.03 1.71
N LEU A 68 -14.10 6.13 1.20
CA LEU A 68 -14.33 6.71 -0.14
C LEU A 68 -13.95 8.21 -0.23
N PRO A 69 -14.43 9.11 0.66
CA PRO A 69 -13.96 10.49 0.72
C PRO A 69 -12.47 10.59 1.04
N TRP A 70 -11.95 9.70 1.90
CA TRP A 70 -10.52 9.67 2.21
C TRP A 70 -9.66 9.33 0.98
N LEU A 71 -10.05 8.32 0.20
CA LEU A 71 -9.40 7.94 -1.06
C LEU A 71 -9.52 9.05 -2.09
N ALA A 72 -10.70 9.67 -2.23
CA ALA A 72 -10.90 10.81 -3.10
C ALA A 72 -10.01 12.00 -2.70
N TYR A 73 -9.87 12.26 -1.40
CA TYR A 73 -8.98 13.27 -0.84
C TYR A 73 -7.50 12.95 -1.11
N LEU A 74 -7.05 11.71 -0.86
CA LEU A 74 -5.67 11.29 -1.16
C LEU A 74 -5.37 11.38 -2.65
N TRP A 75 -6.31 10.96 -3.51
CA TRP A 75 -6.18 11.06 -4.95
C TRP A 75 -6.06 12.50 -5.40
N TRP A 76 -6.99 13.35 -4.96
CA TRP A 76 -6.95 14.79 -5.24
C TRP A 76 -5.66 15.45 -4.73
N ARG A 77 -5.21 15.10 -3.51
CA ARG A 77 -3.96 15.58 -2.93
C ARG A 77 -2.75 15.15 -3.74
N SER A 78 -2.71 13.91 -4.23
CA SER A 78 -1.59 13.41 -5.04
C SER A 78 -1.42 14.15 -6.37
N HIS A 79 -2.51 14.73 -6.90
CA HIS A 79 -2.48 15.55 -8.13
C HIS A 79 -2.13 17.02 -7.88
N ARG A 80 -2.07 17.46 -6.62
CA ARG A 80 -1.72 18.85 -6.32
C ARG A 80 -0.22 19.05 -6.43
N LYS A 81 0.16 20.06 -7.22
CA LYS A 81 1.51 20.61 -7.25
C LYS A 81 1.77 21.40 -5.96
N VAL A 82 2.97 21.27 -5.42
CA VAL A 82 3.41 21.97 -4.22
C VAL A 82 4.32 23.11 -4.66
N LEU A 83 3.89 24.35 -4.46
CA LEU A 83 4.71 25.51 -4.75
C LEU A 83 5.61 25.78 -3.55
N ILE A 84 6.90 25.85 -3.82
CA ILE A 84 7.95 26.06 -2.85
C ILE A 84 8.63 27.37 -3.21
N ASP A 85 8.50 28.38 -2.34
CA ASP A 85 9.18 29.65 -2.53
C ASP A 85 10.38 29.72 -1.59
N VAL A 86 11.56 30.00 -2.16
CA VAL A 86 12.80 30.17 -1.40
C VAL A 86 13.04 31.66 -1.19
N THR A 87 13.18 32.04 0.08
CA THR A 87 13.32 33.42 0.54
C THR A 87 14.69 33.65 1.21
N SER A 88 14.94 34.86 1.72
CA SER A 88 16.10 35.13 2.57
C SER A 88 16.11 34.30 3.85
N ASP A 89 14.93 34.02 4.39
CA ASP A 89 14.78 33.53 5.76
C ASP A 89 14.54 32.01 5.80
N GLY A 90 14.19 31.42 4.66
CA GLY A 90 13.96 29.99 4.56
C GLY A 90 13.08 29.63 3.36
N LEU A 91 12.38 28.51 3.50
CA LEU A 91 11.51 27.93 2.50
C LEU A 91 10.05 28.08 2.93
N THR A 92 9.20 28.66 2.10
CA THR A 92 7.74 28.71 2.33
C THR A 92 7.03 27.75 1.39
N VAL A 93 5.96 27.12 1.87
CA VAL A 93 5.19 26.13 1.10
C VAL A 93 3.75 26.60 0.99
N ASN A 94 3.20 26.64 -0.23
CA ASN A 94 1.83 27.12 -0.46
C ASN A 94 0.75 26.33 0.31
N GLN A 95 1.01 25.06 0.62
CA GLN A 95 0.11 24.22 1.42
C GLN A 95 0.05 24.63 2.90
N ARG A 96 1.00 25.45 3.37
CA ARG A 96 1.14 25.87 4.77
C ARG A 96 1.40 27.39 4.82
N PRO A 97 0.42 28.22 4.45
CA PRO A 97 0.59 29.67 4.39
C PRO A 97 1.03 30.23 5.75
N GLY A 98 1.94 31.21 5.71
CA GLY A 98 2.49 31.87 6.91
C GLY A 98 3.59 31.11 7.64
N ARG A 99 4.04 29.95 7.14
CA ARG A 99 5.14 29.19 7.75
C ARG A 99 6.41 29.27 6.92
N VAL A 100 7.50 29.64 7.57
CA VAL A 100 8.84 29.69 7.00
C VAL A 100 9.67 28.57 7.61
N PHE A 101 10.07 27.62 6.77
CA PHE A 101 10.93 26.52 7.16
C PHE A 101 12.39 26.96 7.03
N SER A 102 13.06 27.16 8.16
CA SER A 102 14.45 27.61 8.18
C SER A 102 15.39 26.54 7.62
N PHE A 103 16.42 26.96 6.88
CA PHE A 103 17.49 26.08 6.46
C PHE A 103 18.54 25.86 7.56
N VAL A 104 18.57 26.70 8.60
CA VAL A 104 19.60 26.64 9.67
C VAL A 104 19.58 25.29 10.39
N ASP A 105 18.39 24.77 10.65
CA ASP A 105 18.19 23.47 11.30
C ASP A 105 17.87 22.35 10.30
N ALA A 106 18.10 22.60 9.00
CA ALA A 106 17.83 21.61 7.98
C ALA A 106 18.78 20.43 8.12
N LYS A 107 18.23 19.22 8.01
CA LYS A 107 19.01 17.97 8.07
C LYS A 107 18.80 17.16 6.82
N ILE A 108 19.84 16.48 6.38
CA ILE A 108 19.74 15.56 5.25
C ILE A 108 19.64 14.13 5.75
N GLY A 109 18.72 13.38 5.17
CA GLY A 109 18.54 11.96 5.41
C GLY A 109 18.38 11.20 4.09
N ALA A 110 18.45 9.88 4.17
CA ALA A 110 18.13 9.03 3.03
C ALA A 110 16.61 8.98 2.80
N TRP A 111 16.18 9.15 1.56
CA TRP A 111 14.84 8.78 1.13
C TRP A 111 14.91 7.34 0.61
N VAL A 112 14.51 6.39 1.46
CA VAL A 112 14.68 4.94 1.27
C VAL A 112 14.24 4.54 -0.14
N THR A 113 15.13 3.82 -0.83
CA THR A 113 15.00 3.34 -2.22
C THR A 113 14.69 4.38 -3.31
N THR A 114 14.66 5.67 -3.01
CA THR A 114 14.25 6.71 -3.98
C THR A 114 15.29 7.81 -4.18
N GLY A 115 16.00 8.24 -3.13
CA GLY A 115 17.01 9.29 -3.23
C GLY A 115 17.36 9.94 -1.89
N VAL A 116 17.33 11.28 -1.85
CA VAL A 116 17.68 12.08 -0.66
C VAL A 116 16.44 12.76 -0.10
N ALA A 117 16.41 13.04 1.20
CA ALA A 117 15.39 13.83 1.85
C ALA A 117 16.02 15.00 2.63
N LEU A 118 15.53 16.21 2.39
CA LEU A 118 15.78 17.40 3.19
C LEU A 118 14.69 17.54 4.25
N HIS A 119 15.06 17.42 5.51
CA HIS A 119 14.18 17.59 6.66
C HIS A 119 14.26 19.03 7.12
N LEU A 120 13.12 19.72 7.03
CA LEU A 120 12.97 21.08 7.49
C LEU A 120 12.02 21.15 8.68
N GLN A 121 12.31 22.03 9.62
CA GLN A 121 11.51 22.22 10.83
C GLN A 121 11.08 23.69 10.97
N CYS A 122 9.84 23.88 11.40
CA CYS A 122 9.26 25.16 11.79
C CYS A 122 8.40 24.87 13.03
N ASP A 123 8.91 25.23 14.21
CA ASP A 123 8.30 24.90 15.51
C ASP A 123 8.01 23.39 15.66
N SER A 124 6.76 23.02 15.94
CA SER A 124 6.27 21.65 16.04
C SER A 124 6.01 20.97 14.68
N HIS A 125 6.27 21.68 13.59
CA HIS A 125 5.92 21.23 12.24
C HIS A 125 7.15 20.86 11.44
N ARG A 126 7.10 19.65 10.88
CA ARG A 126 8.11 19.10 9.99
C ARG A 126 7.63 19.17 8.54
N PHE A 127 8.54 19.47 7.63
CA PHE A 127 8.34 19.32 6.19
C PHE A 127 9.52 18.57 5.60
N VAL A 128 9.25 17.52 4.84
CA VAL A 128 10.29 16.67 4.23
C VAL A 128 10.23 16.82 2.72
N LEU A 129 11.28 17.39 2.14
CA LEU A 129 11.41 17.57 0.71
C LEU A 129 12.35 16.50 0.13
N GLY A 130 11.82 15.63 -0.71
CA GLY A 130 12.58 14.60 -1.41
C GLY A 130 13.29 15.12 -2.65
N ALA A 131 14.43 14.54 -2.96
CA ALA A 131 15.16 14.68 -4.22
C ALA A 131 15.22 13.32 -4.88
N ARG A 132 14.37 13.11 -5.88
CA ARG A 132 14.31 11.82 -6.58
C ARG A 132 15.59 11.64 -7.40
N ASP A 133 16.17 10.45 -7.36
CA ASP A 133 17.38 10.08 -8.12
C ASP A 133 18.64 10.89 -7.76
N ARG A 134 18.57 11.73 -6.72
CA ARG A 134 19.74 12.47 -6.27
C ARG A 134 20.65 11.56 -5.45
N ARG A 135 21.96 11.59 -5.75
CA ARG A 135 23.00 10.89 -4.99
C ARG A 135 23.50 11.74 -3.83
N ILE A 136 24.35 11.17 -2.98
CA ILE A 136 25.00 11.91 -1.90
C ILE A 136 26.50 11.65 -1.98
N ALA A 137 27.32 12.69 -1.87
CA ALA A 137 28.76 12.49 -1.79
C ALA A 137 29.11 11.69 -0.52
N PRO A 138 30.07 10.75 -0.53
CA PRO A 138 30.36 9.88 0.61
C PRO A 138 30.68 10.61 1.91
N ALA A 139 31.24 11.82 1.80
CA ALA A 139 31.60 12.67 2.94
C ALA A 139 30.40 13.40 3.56
N THR A 140 29.27 13.48 2.86
CA THR A 140 28.07 14.17 3.35
C THR A 140 27.46 13.37 4.50
N ARG A 141 27.25 14.03 5.64
CA ARG A 141 26.61 13.42 6.80
C ARG A 141 25.10 13.33 6.60
N LEU A 142 24.53 12.18 6.96
CA LEU A 142 23.09 11.94 6.96
C LEU A 142 22.57 12.04 8.39
N ASP A 143 22.41 13.27 8.86
CA ASP A 143 22.04 13.56 10.25
C ASP A 143 20.53 13.34 10.52
N ALA A 144 19.72 13.22 9.47
CA ALA A 144 18.30 12.93 9.60
C ALA A 144 18.01 11.42 9.46
N GLN A 145 17.04 10.93 10.25
CA GLN A 145 16.57 9.55 10.12
C GLN A 145 16.04 9.28 8.70
N PRO A 146 16.39 8.14 8.08
CA PRO A 146 15.85 7.80 6.77
C PRO A 146 14.33 7.74 6.76
N VAL A 147 13.75 8.17 5.65
CA VAL A 147 12.31 8.25 5.46
C VAL A 147 11.87 7.39 4.28
N GLN A 148 10.71 6.76 4.42
CA GLN A 148 10.07 6.04 3.31
C GLN A 148 9.21 6.97 2.46
N THR A 149 8.69 8.04 3.07
CA THR A 149 7.81 9.01 2.42
C THR A 149 8.28 10.44 2.68
N VAL A 150 7.97 11.31 1.71
CA VAL A 150 8.28 12.73 1.73
C VAL A 150 6.98 13.52 1.52
N ASP A 151 6.93 14.77 1.97
CA ASP A 151 5.75 15.63 1.79
C ASP A 151 5.61 16.13 0.36
N ALA A 152 6.74 16.37 -0.29
CA ALA A 152 6.85 16.75 -1.70
C ALA A 152 8.23 16.30 -2.22
N TRP A 153 8.41 16.25 -3.54
CA TRP A 153 9.70 15.96 -4.14
C TRP A 153 10.00 16.83 -5.37
N LEU A 154 11.28 17.10 -5.58
CA LEU A 154 11.83 17.81 -6.75
C LEU A 154 12.67 16.85 -7.60
N SER A 155 12.91 17.26 -8.86
CA SER A 155 13.98 16.65 -9.65
C SER A 155 15.34 16.89 -9.00
N ASP A 156 16.34 16.09 -9.37
CA ASP A 156 17.71 16.21 -8.86
C ASP A 156 18.31 17.60 -9.06
N SER A 157 18.16 18.16 -10.27
CA SER A 157 18.67 19.47 -10.67
C SER A 157 17.99 20.62 -9.94
N GLU A 158 16.66 20.61 -9.82
CA GLU A 158 15.93 21.62 -9.05
C GLU A 158 16.28 21.56 -7.56
N PHE A 159 16.47 20.36 -7.03
CA PHE A 159 16.87 20.18 -5.64
C PHE A 159 18.30 20.66 -5.38
N ASP A 160 19.24 20.38 -6.30
CA ASP A 160 20.60 20.91 -6.23
C ASP A 160 20.63 22.42 -6.29
N GLU A 161 19.76 23.00 -7.11
CA GLU A 161 19.65 24.44 -7.19
C GLU A 161 19.09 25.06 -5.90
N LEU A 162 18.06 24.41 -5.32
CA LEU A 162 17.52 24.79 -4.02
C LEU A 162 18.59 24.70 -2.92
N LEU A 163 19.41 23.64 -2.92
CA LEU A 163 20.54 23.50 -2.02
C LEU A 163 21.65 24.51 -2.30
N ALA A 164 21.89 24.91 -3.54
CA ALA A 164 22.87 25.95 -3.87
C ALA A 164 22.42 27.34 -3.36
N ILE A 165 21.11 27.58 -3.30
CA ILE A 165 20.52 28.81 -2.74
C ILE A 165 20.55 28.76 -1.20
N GLY A 166 20.10 27.65 -0.59
CA GLY A 166 20.03 27.50 0.88
C GLY A 166 21.36 27.20 1.56
N GLY A 167 22.18 26.32 0.97
CA GLY A 167 23.42 25.77 1.52
C GLY A 167 24.51 26.82 1.76
N ARG A 168 24.57 27.88 0.93
CA ARG A 168 25.48 29.02 1.16
C ARG A 168 25.30 29.68 2.52
N ARG A 169 24.12 29.56 3.13
CA ARG A 169 23.78 30.18 4.42
C ARG A 169 23.92 29.24 5.60
N CYS A 170 23.77 27.93 5.37
CA CYS A 170 23.69 26.95 6.44
C CYS A 170 24.96 26.14 6.62
N GLY A 171 25.99 26.40 5.80
CA GLY A 171 27.24 25.63 5.82
C GLY A 171 27.04 24.16 5.47
N MET A 172 25.88 23.81 4.91
CA MET A 172 25.60 22.47 4.43
C MET A 172 26.34 22.28 3.11
N ASP A 173 27.51 21.64 3.17
CA ASP A 173 28.25 21.22 1.99
C ASP A 173 27.60 19.96 1.39
N VAL A 174 26.48 20.18 0.70
CA VAL A 174 25.69 19.13 0.05
C VAL A 174 26.07 19.08 -1.41
N ARG A 175 27.33 18.75 -1.68
CA ARG A 175 27.77 18.55 -3.04
C ARG A 175 27.34 17.17 -3.54
N GLY A 176 27.08 17.06 -4.83
CA GLY A 176 27.07 15.76 -5.49
C GLY A 176 28.46 15.12 -5.47
N PRO A 177 28.54 13.80 -5.66
CA PRO A 177 29.83 13.12 -5.75
C PRO A 177 30.67 13.79 -6.84
N ALA A 178 31.89 14.21 -6.49
CA ALA A 178 32.79 14.79 -7.49
C ALA A 178 33.34 13.69 -8.42
N PRO A 179 33.74 14.03 -9.66
CA PRO A 179 34.39 13.06 -10.53
C PRO A 179 35.63 12.46 -9.86
N GLY A 180 35.68 11.14 -9.75
CA GLY A 180 36.77 10.41 -9.10
C GLY A 180 36.61 10.22 -7.58
N GLU A 181 35.58 10.78 -6.95
CA GLU A 181 35.21 10.38 -5.59
C GLU A 181 34.52 9.01 -5.61
N PRO A 182 34.71 8.18 -4.58
CA PRO A 182 33.95 6.96 -4.42
C PRO A 182 32.45 7.26 -4.48
N THR A 183 31.65 6.39 -5.08
CA THR A 183 30.18 6.50 -4.98
C THR A 183 29.68 5.57 -3.89
N ARG A 184 29.04 6.14 -2.88
CA ARG A 184 28.49 5.39 -1.75
C ARG A 184 27.05 4.95 -2.05
N CYS A 185 26.84 3.64 -2.20
CA CYS A 185 25.51 3.05 -2.41
C CYS A 185 24.97 2.48 -1.09
N LEU A 186 23.79 2.93 -0.66
CA LEU A 186 23.16 2.45 0.58
C LEU A 186 22.28 1.23 0.29
N LEU A 187 22.60 0.10 0.91
CA LEU A 187 21.87 -1.17 0.75
C LEU A 187 20.87 -1.34 1.90
N PHE A 188 19.59 -1.14 1.62
CA PHE A 188 18.50 -1.37 2.56
C PHE A 188 18.00 -2.82 2.45
N PRO A 189 17.55 -3.45 3.54
CA PRO A 189 16.86 -4.73 3.43
C PRO A 189 15.66 -4.63 2.51
N ASN A 190 15.44 -5.65 1.69
CA ASN A 190 14.26 -5.68 0.82
C ASN A 190 12.97 -5.73 1.67
N PRO A 191 12.06 -4.74 1.56
CA PRO A 191 10.82 -4.70 2.32
C PRO A 191 9.93 -5.92 2.06
N TYR A 192 10.02 -6.52 0.88
CA TYR A 192 9.26 -7.72 0.54
C TYR A 192 9.73 -8.96 1.31
N LEU A 193 10.92 -8.99 1.92
CA LEU A 193 11.30 -10.12 2.79
C LEU A 193 10.37 -10.26 4.00
N ALA A 194 9.66 -9.20 4.39
CA ALA A 194 8.69 -9.24 5.48
C ALA A 194 7.51 -10.16 5.19
N GLU A 195 7.14 -10.32 3.92
CA GLU A 195 6.02 -11.18 3.51
C GLU A 195 6.39 -12.67 3.54
N GLN A 196 7.68 -13.01 3.51
CA GLN A 196 8.16 -14.38 3.68
C GLN A 196 8.27 -14.79 5.15
N ILE A 197 8.25 -13.82 6.07
CA ILE A 197 8.23 -14.09 7.50
C ILE A 197 6.82 -14.57 7.84
N SER A 198 6.73 -15.78 8.41
CA SER A 198 5.48 -16.34 8.92
C SER A 198 4.70 -15.28 9.72
N PRO A 199 3.37 -15.16 9.53
CA PRO A 199 2.55 -14.18 10.25
C PRO A 199 2.64 -14.35 11.78
N TYR A 200 2.98 -15.55 12.26
CA TYR A 200 3.17 -15.84 13.68
C TYR A 200 4.52 -15.37 14.23
N ALA A 201 5.45 -14.95 13.37
CA ALA A 201 6.76 -14.43 13.75
C ALA A 201 6.75 -12.90 13.91
N ILE A 202 5.74 -12.36 14.60
CA ILE A 202 5.51 -10.92 14.85
C ILE A 202 6.80 -10.22 15.32
N ARG A 203 7.55 -10.84 16.23
CA ARG A 203 8.81 -10.26 16.73
C ARG A 203 9.87 -10.11 15.62
N LYS A 204 9.95 -11.06 14.69
CA LYS A 204 10.86 -10.96 13.52
C LYS A 204 10.37 -9.89 12.55
N GLN A 205 9.06 -9.83 12.30
CA GLN A 205 8.45 -8.82 11.45
C GLN A 205 8.67 -7.39 11.98
N LEU A 206 8.49 -7.16 13.29
CA LEU A 206 8.77 -5.87 13.92
C LEU A 206 10.25 -5.49 13.86
N ARG A 207 11.16 -6.45 14.03
CA ARG A 207 12.61 -6.21 13.85
C ARG A 207 12.92 -5.81 12.41
N LEU A 208 12.37 -6.54 11.44
CA LEU A 208 12.58 -6.24 10.03
C LEU A 208 12.02 -4.85 9.69
N GLN A 209 10.81 -4.51 10.11
CA GLN A 209 10.22 -3.19 9.90
C GLN A 209 11.10 -2.05 10.45
N ARG A 210 11.74 -2.25 11.61
CA ARG A 210 12.70 -1.29 12.16
C ARG A 210 13.99 -1.22 11.36
N SER A 211 14.47 -2.33 10.80
CA SER A 211 15.66 -2.32 9.94
C SER A 211 15.38 -1.79 8.54
N LEU A 212 14.13 -1.74 8.06
CA LEU A 212 13.79 -1.17 6.74
C LEU A 212 14.12 0.32 6.63
N SER A 213 14.23 1.04 7.75
CA SER A 213 14.63 2.45 7.78
C SER A 213 16.13 2.64 7.95
N GLN A 214 16.94 1.57 8.00
CA GLN A 214 18.38 1.68 8.16
C GLN A 214 19.10 0.88 7.07
N PRO A 215 20.15 1.42 6.45
CA PRO A 215 20.98 0.61 5.57
C PRO A 215 21.56 -0.53 6.39
N SER A 216 21.56 -1.74 5.83
CA SER A 216 22.19 -2.91 6.46
C SER A 216 23.62 -3.11 5.97
N LEU A 217 23.91 -2.64 4.76
CA LEU A 217 25.25 -2.60 4.19
C LEU A 217 25.46 -1.29 3.44
N VAL A 218 26.72 -0.93 3.26
CA VAL A 218 27.15 0.16 2.39
C VAL A 218 28.12 -0.42 1.38
N LEU A 219 27.87 -0.13 0.10
CA LEU A 219 28.76 -0.51 -1.00
C LEU A 219 29.43 0.77 -1.52
N ASP A 220 30.68 0.98 -1.13
CA ASP A 220 31.48 2.09 -1.64
C ASP A 220 32.15 1.63 -2.94
N VAL A 221 31.83 2.32 -4.02
CA VAL A 221 32.22 1.98 -5.40
C VAL A 221 33.21 3.03 -5.90
N ASP A 222 34.48 2.67 -5.91
CA ASP A 222 35.58 3.54 -6.36
C ASP A 222 36.13 3.05 -7.71
N ASN A 223 37.00 3.84 -8.35
CA ASN A 223 37.75 3.47 -9.55
C ASN A 223 38.65 2.26 -9.33
N ASP A 224 39.33 2.20 -8.19
CA ASP A 224 40.34 1.17 -7.94
C ASP A 224 39.79 -0.03 -7.16
N ALA A 225 38.81 0.20 -6.28
CA ALA A 225 38.31 -0.80 -5.35
C ALA A 225 36.81 -0.68 -5.08
N ILE A 226 36.21 -1.81 -4.75
CA ILE A 226 34.84 -1.90 -4.27
C ILE A 226 34.89 -2.43 -2.84
N ARG A 227 34.23 -1.72 -1.93
CA ARG A 227 34.27 -1.97 -0.49
C ARG A 227 32.88 -2.23 0.05
N VAL A 228 32.75 -3.27 0.85
CA VAL A 228 31.52 -3.59 1.60
C VAL A 228 31.74 -3.19 3.04
N ILE A 229 30.92 -2.27 3.54
CA ILE A 229 31.07 -1.64 4.86
C ILE A 229 29.79 -1.87 5.66
N ASP A 230 29.94 -2.18 6.95
CA ASP A 230 28.83 -2.21 7.91
C ASP A 230 28.51 -0.79 8.41
N PRO A 231 27.29 -0.27 8.16
CA PRO A 231 26.94 1.10 8.50
C PRO A 231 26.92 1.40 10.00
N ASN A 232 26.73 0.40 10.88
CA ASN A 232 26.60 0.64 12.31
C ASN A 232 27.95 0.93 13.00
N GLY A 233 29.04 0.38 12.48
CA GLY A 233 30.38 0.53 13.04
C GLY A 233 31.41 1.10 12.06
N ASN A 234 31.01 1.42 10.83
CA ASN A 234 31.90 1.75 9.73
C ASN A 234 33.01 0.69 9.54
N THR A 235 32.70 -0.58 9.82
CA THR A 235 33.69 -1.66 9.74
C THR A 235 33.77 -2.21 8.33
N LEU A 236 34.97 -2.27 7.78
CA LEU A 236 35.22 -2.86 6.46
C LEU A 236 35.02 -4.38 6.53
N LYS A 237 34.03 -4.90 5.82
CA LYS A 237 33.73 -6.35 5.73
C LYS A 237 34.55 -7.02 4.64
N ALA A 238 34.65 -6.39 3.48
CA ALA A 238 35.44 -6.84 2.35
C ALA A 238 35.88 -5.67 1.48
N SER A 239 36.99 -5.84 0.77
CA SER A 239 37.49 -4.93 -0.24
C SER A 239 38.16 -5.73 -1.33
N ALA A 240 37.84 -5.43 -2.58
CA ALA A 240 38.47 -6.06 -3.73
C ALA A 240 38.68 -5.04 -4.84
N SER A 241 39.66 -5.28 -5.70
CA SER A 241 39.82 -4.48 -6.92
C SER A 241 38.64 -4.69 -7.86
N GLY A 242 38.32 -3.70 -8.70
CA GLY A 242 37.21 -3.82 -9.65
C GLY A 242 37.30 -5.07 -10.54
N ALA A 243 38.51 -5.52 -10.91
CA ALA A 243 38.74 -6.71 -11.73
C ALA A 243 38.40 -8.05 -11.01
N GLN A 244 38.34 -8.05 -9.68
CA GLN A 244 37.99 -9.24 -8.88
C GLN A 244 36.52 -9.28 -8.49
N VAL A 245 35.78 -8.19 -8.71
CA VAL A 245 34.36 -8.12 -8.42
C VAL A 245 33.57 -8.56 -9.63
N THR A 246 32.63 -9.47 -9.42
CA THR A 246 31.69 -9.90 -10.45
C THR A 246 30.34 -9.24 -10.22
N ALA A 247 29.63 -8.91 -11.30
CA ALA A 247 28.27 -8.42 -11.24
C ALA A 247 27.48 -9.07 -12.37
N THR A 248 26.49 -9.88 -12.03
CA THR A 248 25.67 -10.61 -12.99
C THR A 248 24.26 -10.05 -12.96
N PRO A 249 23.68 -9.60 -14.10
CA PRO A 249 22.29 -9.18 -14.13
C PRO A 249 21.37 -10.36 -13.78
N ALA A 250 20.28 -10.08 -13.06
CA ALA A 250 19.32 -11.08 -12.63
C ALA A 250 17.89 -10.53 -12.61
N ILE A 251 16.91 -11.41 -12.81
CA ILE A 251 15.50 -11.13 -12.56
C ILE A 251 15.07 -11.96 -11.35
N PHE A 252 14.85 -11.30 -10.23
CA PHE A 252 14.40 -11.95 -9.02
C PHE A 252 12.88 -12.16 -9.10
N GLN A 253 12.47 -13.38 -9.39
CA GLN A 253 11.08 -13.76 -9.49
C GLN A 253 10.76 -14.76 -8.37
N PRO A 254 10.28 -14.29 -7.21
CA PRO A 254 9.97 -15.20 -6.14
C PRO A 254 8.77 -16.08 -6.51
N ASP A 255 8.77 -17.29 -5.97
CA ASP A 255 7.69 -18.25 -6.16
C ASP A 255 6.34 -17.60 -5.98
N SER A 256 5.44 -17.92 -6.91
CA SER A 256 4.05 -17.56 -6.77
C SER A 256 3.51 -18.26 -5.53
N VAL A 257 2.91 -17.47 -4.63
CA VAL A 257 2.29 -18.07 -3.45
C VAL A 257 0.87 -18.42 -3.83
N THR A 258 0.59 -19.71 -3.93
CA THR A 258 -0.78 -20.20 -4.01
C THR A 258 -1.36 -20.12 -2.61
N SER A 259 -2.23 -19.15 -2.40
CA SER A 259 -3.19 -19.27 -1.31
C SER A 259 -4.07 -20.46 -1.68
N GLY A 260 -4.22 -21.43 -0.80
CA GLY A 260 -5.22 -22.51 -0.92
C GLY A 260 -6.72 -22.10 -0.87
N ASP A 261 -7.09 -20.89 -1.28
CA ASP A 261 -8.34 -20.62 -1.98
C ASP A 261 -8.20 -20.98 -3.47
N GLY A 262 -7.03 -21.47 -3.85
CA GLY A 262 -6.61 -21.81 -5.20
C GLY A 262 -6.06 -20.63 -5.98
N SER A 263 -6.10 -19.41 -5.43
CA SER A 263 -5.56 -18.24 -6.12
C SER A 263 -4.04 -18.18 -5.97
N THR A 264 -3.36 -17.95 -7.09
CA THR A 264 -1.92 -17.87 -7.14
C THR A 264 -1.52 -16.42 -7.26
N TYR A 265 -0.91 -15.87 -6.21
CA TYR A 265 -0.38 -14.52 -6.25
C TYR A 265 0.99 -14.52 -6.91
N ASN A 266 1.03 -14.03 -8.13
CA ASN A 266 2.27 -13.85 -8.88
C ASN A 266 2.92 -12.53 -8.46
N TYR A 267 4.05 -12.64 -7.78
CA TYR A 267 4.86 -11.47 -7.46
C TYR A 267 5.45 -10.88 -8.76
N PRO A 268 5.49 -9.54 -8.87
CA PRO A 268 6.13 -8.91 -10.01
C PRO A 268 7.63 -9.23 -9.97
N ALA A 269 8.18 -9.56 -11.14
CA ALA A 269 9.59 -9.83 -11.29
C ALA A 269 10.41 -8.58 -10.97
N ILE A 270 11.39 -8.69 -10.08
CA ILE A 270 12.22 -7.57 -9.62
C ILE A 270 13.54 -7.58 -10.39
N THR A 271 13.78 -6.53 -11.16
CA THR A 271 15.06 -6.29 -11.84
C THR A 271 16.16 -6.08 -10.79
N GLY A 272 17.22 -6.88 -10.87
CA GLY A 272 18.32 -6.83 -9.92
C GLY A 272 19.63 -7.36 -10.48
N MET A 273 20.66 -7.44 -9.65
CA MET A 273 21.96 -7.99 -9.99
C MET A 273 22.53 -8.72 -8.79
N VAL A 274 23.39 -9.71 -9.03
CA VAL A 274 24.16 -10.38 -7.98
C VAL A 274 25.60 -9.87 -8.05
N VAL A 275 26.04 -9.15 -7.02
CA VAL A 275 27.40 -8.62 -6.92
C VAL A 275 28.25 -9.54 -6.04
N GLY A 276 29.28 -10.16 -6.61
CA GLY A 276 30.24 -11.00 -5.91
C GLY A 276 31.49 -10.20 -5.53
N VAL A 277 31.69 -9.96 -4.23
CA VAL A 277 32.92 -9.36 -3.69
C VAL A 277 33.68 -10.42 -2.89
N PRO A 278 34.94 -10.74 -3.21
CA PRO A 278 35.74 -11.70 -2.46
C PRO A 278 35.74 -11.43 -0.94
N GLY A 279 35.50 -12.47 -0.14
CA GLY A 279 35.48 -12.41 1.33
C GLY A 279 34.10 -12.17 1.96
N VAL A 280 33.06 -11.90 1.17
CA VAL A 280 31.67 -11.84 1.64
C VAL A 280 30.75 -12.72 0.77
N GLN A 281 29.56 -13.00 1.28
CA GLN A 281 28.53 -13.67 0.47
C GLN A 281 28.12 -12.80 -0.71
N PRO A 282 27.74 -13.40 -1.86
CA PRO A 282 27.19 -12.65 -2.98
C PRO A 282 26.02 -11.77 -2.54
N LEU A 283 25.96 -10.55 -3.07
CA LEU A 283 24.99 -9.54 -2.70
C LEU A 283 23.90 -9.46 -3.78
N PRO A 284 22.73 -10.09 -3.60
CA PRO A 284 21.60 -9.91 -4.49
C PRO A 284 20.94 -8.56 -4.21
N ILE A 285 21.05 -7.64 -5.17
CA ILE A 285 20.65 -6.23 -5.08
C ILE A 285 19.56 -5.97 -6.12
N GLY A 286 18.43 -5.39 -5.69
CA GLY A 286 17.34 -4.96 -6.58
C GLY A 286 17.06 -3.47 -6.52
N CYS A 287 16.20 -2.99 -7.42
CA CYS A 287 15.63 -1.64 -7.36
C CYS A 287 14.11 -1.69 -7.45
N LEU A 288 13.42 -1.20 -6.40
CA LEU A 288 11.96 -1.26 -6.29
C LEU A 288 11.23 0.00 -6.77
N VAL A 289 11.95 0.94 -7.40
CA VAL A 289 11.33 2.17 -7.91
C VAL A 289 10.33 1.84 -9.01
N GLN A 290 9.10 2.32 -8.84
CA GLN A 290 8.00 2.12 -9.80
C GLN A 290 7.78 3.36 -10.66
N VAL A 291 7.31 3.13 -11.89
CA VAL A 291 6.81 4.14 -12.83
C VAL A 291 5.52 3.58 -13.45
N GLY A 292 4.40 4.26 -13.21
CA GLY A 292 3.08 3.75 -13.59
C GLY A 292 2.73 2.49 -12.79
N SER A 293 2.38 1.41 -13.49
CA SER A 293 2.00 0.11 -12.90
C SER A 293 3.17 -0.88 -12.76
N GLY A 294 4.37 -0.54 -13.21
CA GLY A 294 5.51 -1.45 -13.22
C GLY A 294 6.77 -0.86 -12.58
N PHE A 295 7.81 -1.69 -12.45
CA PHE A 295 9.13 -1.22 -12.07
C PHE A 295 9.73 -0.34 -13.16
N ARG A 296 10.51 0.66 -12.73
CA ARG A 296 11.20 1.61 -13.60
C ARG A 296 12.20 0.91 -14.51
N PHE A 297 12.92 -0.07 -13.96
CA PHE A 297 14.03 -0.73 -14.62
C PHE A 297 13.67 -2.14 -15.06
N SER A 298 14.11 -2.53 -16.26
CA SER A 298 14.08 -3.91 -16.76
C SER A 298 15.40 -4.27 -17.45
N TRP A 299 15.76 -5.55 -17.46
CA TRP A 299 16.87 -6.04 -18.27
C TRP A 299 16.41 -6.41 -19.68
N ARG A 300 17.28 -6.19 -20.66
CA ARG A 300 17.15 -6.67 -22.05
C ARG A 300 17.72 -8.06 -22.17
N GLY A 301 17.08 -8.87 -23.01
CA GLY A 301 17.51 -10.22 -23.31
C GLY A 301 17.17 -11.23 -22.22
N ASN A 302 17.74 -12.43 -22.34
CA ASN A 302 17.53 -13.50 -21.38
C ASN A 302 18.59 -13.41 -20.27
N VAL A 303 18.17 -13.04 -19.06
CA VAL A 303 19.04 -12.98 -17.88
C VAL A 303 18.61 -14.06 -16.88
N PRO A 304 19.54 -14.57 -16.04
CA PRO A 304 19.21 -15.51 -14.99
C PRO A 304 18.02 -15.04 -14.15
N SER A 305 17.06 -15.94 -13.90
CA SER A 305 15.86 -15.64 -13.13
C SER A 305 15.81 -16.48 -11.85
N PRO A 306 16.66 -16.19 -10.84
CA PRO A 306 16.65 -16.95 -9.61
C PRO A 306 15.31 -16.81 -8.89
N ASN A 307 14.86 -17.92 -8.33
CA ASN A 307 13.59 -18.04 -7.62
C ASN A 307 13.68 -17.53 -6.17
N GLU A 308 14.30 -16.38 -5.99
CA GLU A 308 14.51 -15.76 -4.69
C GLU A 308 14.23 -14.27 -4.76
N ARG A 309 14.09 -13.63 -3.60
CA ARG A 309 13.97 -12.16 -3.51
C ARG A 309 15.36 -11.56 -3.39
N PRO A 310 15.63 -10.36 -3.94
CA PRO A 310 16.89 -9.70 -3.65
C PRO A 310 16.96 -9.44 -2.15
N ALA A 311 18.13 -9.67 -1.55
CA ALA A 311 18.33 -9.43 -0.12
C ALA A 311 18.34 -7.93 0.18
N TYR A 312 18.88 -7.15 -0.75
CA TYR A 312 19.06 -5.71 -0.62
C TYR A 312 18.36 -4.94 -1.73
N VAL A 313 17.99 -3.71 -1.42
CA VAL A 313 17.43 -2.76 -2.37
C VAL A 313 18.18 -1.45 -2.27
N VAL A 314 18.40 -0.80 -3.41
CA VAL A 314 19.10 0.48 -3.54
C VAL A 314 18.16 1.55 -4.09
N SER A 315 18.61 2.81 -4.02
CA SER A 315 17.93 3.90 -4.73
C SER A 315 18.06 3.73 -6.25
N ALA A 316 17.16 4.35 -7.03
CA ALA A 316 17.29 4.36 -8.49
C ALA A 316 18.60 5.04 -8.95
N ALA A 317 19.06 6.05 -8.23
CA ALA A 317 20.32 6.72 -8.52
C ALA A 317 21.51 5.76 -8.36
N ASP A 318 21.55 5.05 -7.24
CA ASP A 318 22.59 4.07 -6.92
C ASP A 318 22.52 2.87 -7.86
N TRP A 319 21.31 2.43 -8.21
CA TRP A 319 21.08 1.39 -9.20
C TRP A 319 21.76 1.73 -10.53
N LEU A 320 21.50 2.94 -11.04
CA LEU A 320 22.14 3.41 -12.27
C LEU A 320 23.68 3.45 -12.14
N THR A 321 24.22 3.90 -10.99
CA THR A 321 25.67 3.88 -10.73
C THR A 321 26.23 2.48 -10.86
N LEU A 322 25.58 1.51 -10.21
CA LEU A 322 26.05 0.13 -10.17
C LEU A 322 26.03 -0.46 -11.57
N THR A 323 24.95 -0.22 -12.32
CA THR A 323 24.87 -0.69 -13.71
C THR A 323 25.93 -0.07 -14.61
N GLU A 324 26.23 1.22 -14.45
CA GLU A 324 27.29 1.89 -15.20
C GLU A 324 28.67 1.36 -14.81
N LYS A 325 28.94 1.27 -13.51
CA LYS A 325 30.23 0.80 -12.99
C LYS A 325 30.56 -0.62 -13.46
N PHE A 326 29.57 -1.50 -13.48
CA PHE A 326 29.73 -2.88 -13.89
C PHE A 326 29.52 -3.09 -15.40
N ALA A 327 29.45 -2.02 -16.20
CA ALA A 327 29.25 -2.07 -17.65
C ALA A 327 27.99 -2.86 -18.08
N LEU A 328 26.91 -2.78 -17.28
CA LEU A 328 25.61 -3.40 -17.53
C LEU A 328 24.59 -2.44 -18.14
N THR A 329 24.91 -1.15 -18.32
CA THR A 329 23.98 -0.13 -18.83
C THR A 329 23.35 -0.48 -20.18
N TRP A 330 24.09 -1.15 -21.06
CA TRP A 330 23.59 -1.53 -22.40
C TRP A 330 22.48 -2.60 -22.35
N HIS A 331 22.42 -3.38 -21.26
CA HIS A 331 21.33 -4.29 -20.98
C HIS A 331 20.15 -3.63 -20.27
N LEU A 332 20.31 -2.43 -19.71
CA LEU A 332 19.30 -1.82 -18.87
C LEU A 332 18.29 -1.01 -19.69
N GLU A 333 17.01 -1.19 -19.40
CA GLU A 333 15.93 -0.32 -19.85
C GLU A 333 15.46 0.55 -18.70
N ASP A 334 15.43 1.87 -18.91
CA ASP A 334 14.83 2.82 -17.98
C ASP A 334 13.53 3.39 -18.58
N ARG A 335 12.39 2.95 -18.02
CA ARG A 335 11.07 3.40 -18.46
C ARG A 335 10.79 4.86 -18.13
N ALA A 336 11.47 5.44 -17.14
CA ALA A 336 11.33 6.87 -16.83
C ALA A 336 11.86 7.73 -17.99
N ALA A 337 12.98 7.33 -18.60
CA ALA A 337 13.55 8.03 -19.76
C ALA A 337 12.60 7.97 -20.97
N THR A 338 11.93 6.84 -21.19
CA THR A 338 10.94 6.70 -22.27
C THR A 338 9.71 7.57 -22.05
N ALA A 339 9.25 7.73 -20.80
CA ALA A 339 8.08 8.55 -20.48
C ALA A 339 8.32 10.05 -20.78
N HIS A 340 9.56 10.54 -20.65
CA HIS A 340 9.90 11.93 -20.99
C HIS A 340 9.99 12.19 -22.50
N ASN A 341 10.31 11.16 -23.29
CA ASN A 341 10.46 11.29 -24.74
C ASN A 341 9.15 11.13 -25.51
N LEU A 342 8.09 10.64 -24.87
CA LEU A 342 6.76 10.68 -25.47
C LEU A 342 6.30 12.15 -25.51
N PRO A 343 6.03 12.71 -26.70
CA PRO A 343 5.46 14.04 -26.80
C PRO A 343 4.22 14.05 -25.90
N THR A 344 4.16 14.98 -24.95
CA THR A 344 2.96 15.27 -24.17
C THR A 344 1.92 15.87 -25.13
N GLY A 345 1.44 15.05 -26.06
CA GLY A 345 0.30 15.37 -26.89
C GLY A 345 -0.85 15.62 -25.94
N ASN A 346 -1.32 16.87 -25.91
CA ASN A 346 -2.53 17.22 -25.20
C ASN A 346 -3.60 16.17 -25.55
N PRO A 347 -4.25 15.53 -24.57
CA PRO A 347 -5.41 14.70 -24.82
C PRO A 347 -6.60 15.61 -25.14
N THR A 348 -6.52 16.36 -26.24
CA THR A 348 -7.66 17.04 -26.84
C THR A 348 -8.44 15.99 -27.61
N ALA A 349 -9.49 15.51 -26.94
CA ALA A 349 -10.74 15.02 -27.50
C ALA A 349 -10.87 15.08 -29.03
N ASP A 350 -10.80 13.93 -29.71
CA ASP A 350 -11.75 13.60 -30.78
C ASP A 350 -11.62 12.12 -31.18
N VAL A 351 -12.31 11.22 -30.47
CA VAL A 351 -12.65 9.91 -31.02
C VAL A 351 -14.13 9.70 -30.78
N ARG A 352 -14.93 10.30 -31.65
CA ARG A 352 -16.33 9.92 -31.87
C ARG A 352 -16.34 8.53 -32.51
N GLU A 353 -16.57 7.50 -31.70
CA GLU A 353 -16.95 6.18 -32.22
C GLU A 353 -18.34 6.29 -32.90
N PRO A 354 -18.50 5.81 -34.14
CA PRO A 354 -19.80 5.76 -34.80
C PRO A 354 -20.64 4.64 -34.19
N LEU A 355 -21.77 5.03 -33.58
CA LEU A 355 -22.83 4.14 -33.12
C LEU A 355 -23.36 3.32 -34.31
N SER A 356 -22.93 2.05 -34.37
CA SER A 356 -23.50 1.03 -35.24
C SER A 356 -24.90 0.69 -34.76
N GLY A 357 -25.89 1.04 -35.58
CA GLY A 357 -27.29 0.72 -35.38
C GLY A 357 -27.52 -0.79 -35.36
N ARG A 358 -28.30 -1.24 -34.37
CA ARG A 358 -28.78 -2.62 -34.30
C ARG A 358 -30.30 -2.59 -34.11
N ASP A 359 -30.97 -3.14 -35.12
CA ASP A 359 -32.41 -3.17 -35.33
C ASP A 359 -33.20 -3.81 -34.19
N HIS A 360 -34.40 -3.26 -34.01
CA HIS A 360 -35.47 -3.74 -33.16
C HIS A 360 -36.18 -4.95 -33.77
N GLY A 361 -36.10 -6.09 -33.07
CA GLY A 361 -36.99 -7.24 -33.27
C GLY A 361 -37.93 -7.37 -32.09
N ASP A 362 -39.18 -6.93 -32.27
CA ASP A 362 -40.28 -7.08 -31.32
C ASP A 362 -40.60 -8.56 -31.08
N THR A 363 -40.39 -9.02 -29.85
CA THR A 363 -40.99 -10.26 -29.35
C THR A 363 -41.81 -9.96 -28.10
N ALA A 364 -43.12 -9.92 -28.31
CA ALA A 364 -44.13 -9.89 -27.26
C ALA A 364 -44.03 -11.16 -26.41
N ARG A 365 -43.32 -11.08 -25.28
CA ARG A 365 -43.31 -12.10 -24.23
C ARG A 365 -44.08 -11.62 -23.01
N SER A 366 -45.00 -12.48 -22.60
CA SER A 366 -45.94 -12.30 -21.50
C SER A 366 -45.28 -11.74 -20.25
N ARG A 367 -45.78 -10.57 -19.83
CA ARG A 367 -45.41 -9.87 -18.60
C ARG A 367 -46.01 -10.62 -17.40
N ARG A 368 -45.48 -11.79 -17.07
CA ARG A 368 -45.69 -12.39 -15.74
C ARG A 368 -44.97 -11.51 -14.74
N ARG A 369 -45.78 -10.85 -13.91
CA ARG A 369 -45.40 -9.82 -12.95
C ARG A 369 -44.70 -10.48 -11.76
N ASP A 370 -43.49 -10.98 -11.96
CA ASP A 370 -42.62 -11.41 -10.87
C ASP A 370 -42.11 -10.16 -10.16
N ARG A 371 -42.91 -9.67 -9.21
CA ARG A 371 -42.44 -8.78 -8.17
C ARG A 371 -41.40 -9.57 -7.38
N PRO A 372 -40.10 -9.22 -7.41
CA PRO A 372 -39.18 -9.75 -6.41
C PRO A 372 -39.75 -9.34 -5.06
N ARG A 373 -40.18 -10.35 -4.28
CA ARG A 373 -40.74 -10.12 -2.95
C ARG A 373 -39.64 -9.40 -2.16
N ILE A 374 -39.94 -8.24 -1.60
CA ILE A 374 -39.02 -7.43 -0.77
C ILE A 374 -38.28 -8.31 0.26
N LEU A 375 -38.95 -9.37 0.70
CA LEU A 375 -38.40 -10.43 1.54
C LEU A 375 -37.10 -11.07 1.04
N THR A 376 -36.92 -11.27 -0.27
CA THR A 376 -35.70 -11.91 -0.82
C THR A 376 -34.51 -10.97 -0.80
N ILE A 377 -34.72 -9.67 -1.08
CA ILE A 377 -33.67 -8.65 -0.98
C ILE A 377 -33.24 -8.46 0.48
N LEU A 378 -34.20 -8.45 1.40
CA LEU A 378 -33.93 -8.36 2.83
C LEU A 378 -33.19 -9.62 3.31
N GLY A 379 -33.64 -10.81 2.90
CA GLY A 379 -33.01 -12.09 3.23
C GLY A 379 -31.57 -12.19 2.73
N SER A 380 -31.30 -11.80 1.47
CA SER A 380 -29.94 -11.83 0.92
C SER A 380 -29.00 -10.84 1.61
N SER A 381 -29.53 -9.69 2.04
CA SER A 381 -28.75 -8.69 2.79
C SER A 381 -28.39 -9.20 4.19
N VAL A 382 -29.35 -9.78 4.91
CA VAL A 382 -29.10 -10.36 6.24
C VAL A 382 -28.12 -11.53 6.16
N LEU A 383 -28.26 -12.40 5.15
CA LEU A 383 -27.33 -13.52 4.93
C LEU A 383 -25.91 -13.02 4.62
N SER A 384 -25.76 -12.03 3.74
CA SER A 384 -24.48 -11.40 3.41
C SER A 384 -23.76 -10.90 4.65
N LEU A 385 -24.48 -10.18 5.49
CA LEU A 385 -23.98 -9.58 6.72
C LEU A 385 -23.59 -10.64 7.77
N ALA A 386 -24.39 -11.69 7.91
CA ALA A 386 -24.09 -12.80 8.81
C ALA A 386 -22.80 -13.51 8.40
N LEU A 387 -22.62 -13.79 7.10
CA LEU A 387 -21.43 -14.45 6.58
C LEU A 387 -20.16 -13.61 6.80
N ILE A 388 -20.23 -12.29 6.55
CA ILE A 388 -19.10 -11.37 6.80
C ILE A 388 -18.76 -11.32 8.30
N ALA A 389 -19.77 -11.29 9.18
CA ALA A 389 -19.54 -11.25 10.63
C ALA A 389 -18.89 -12.55 11.14
N ILE A 390 -19.38 -13.72 10.70
CA ILE A 390 -18.80 -15.02 11.04
C ILE A 390 -17.34 -15.07 10.56
N ALA A 391 -17.09 -14.70 9.31
CA ALA A 391 -15.74 -14.69 8.77
C ALA A 391 -14.79 -13.79 9.56
N THR A 392 -15.23 -12.59 9.91
CA THR A 392 -14.44 -11.64 10.70
C THR A 392 -14.13 -12.19 12.09
N PHE A 393 -15.09 -12.88 12.73
CA PHE A 393 -14.88 -13.56 14.00
C PHE A 393 -13.86 -14.71 13.91
N LEU A 394 -13.90 -15.50 12.83
CA LEU A 394 -12.92 -16.56 12.60
C LEU A 394 -11.51 -15.99 12.43
N VAL A 395 -11.34 -14.94 11.60
CA VAL A 395 -10.05 -14.25 11.44
C VAL A 395 -9.54 -13.67 12.75
N TRP A 396 -10.44 -13.06 13.54
CA TRP A 396 -10.08 -12.52 14.85
C TRP A 396 -9.51 -13.60 15.77
N ASN A 397 -10.19 -14.74 15.89
CA ASN A 397 -9.72 -15.83 16.74
C ASN A 397 -8.42 -16.46 16.22
N GLN A 398 -8.25 -16.59 14.91
CA GLN A 398 -6.98 -17.06 14.34
C GLN A 398 -5.83 -16.10 14.64
N HIS A 399 -6.07 -14.79 14.64
CA HIS A 399 -5.01 -13.81 14.86
C HIS A 399 -4.68 -13.57 16.34
N PHE A 400 -5.68 -13.61 17.21
CA PHE A 400 -5.54 -13.25 18.62
C PHE A 400 -5.64 -14.42 19.60
N GLY A 401 -6.09 -15.59 19.15
CA GLY A 401 -6.13 -16.80 19.97
C GLY A 401 -4.73 -17.34 20.23
N ALA A 402 -4.55 -18.03 21.36
CA ALA A 402 -3.30 -18.73 21.64
C ALA A 402 -3.22 -19.99 20.78
N PRO A 403 -2.12 -20.21 20.02
CA PRO A 403 -1.96 -21.44 19.25
C PRO A 403 -1.87 -22.64 20.20
N ALA A 404 -2.61 -23.71 19.89
CA ALA A 404 -2.66 -24.93 20.68
C ALA A 404 -2.85 -26.16 19.77
N ARG A 405 -2.51 -27.34 20.29
CA ARG A 405 -2.88 -28.62 19.70
C ARG A 405 -3.96 -29.27 20.54
N MET A 406 -5.01 -29.75 19.88
CA MET A 406 -6.12 -30.43 20.54
C MET A 406 -6.44 -31.74 19.83
N THR A 407 -6.66 -32.80 20.61
CA THR A 407 -7.13 -34.09 20.10
C THR A 407 -8.65 -34.08 20.07
N VAL A 408 -9.25 -34.28 18.89
CA VAL A 408 -10.72 -34.28 18.75
C VAL A 408 -11.28 -35.60 19.28
N GLU A 409 -12.11 -35.56 20.32
CA GLU A 409 -12.69 -36.77 20.95
C GLU A 409 -13.94 -37.26 20.22
N ARG A 410 -14.88 -36.33 19.97
CA ARG A 410 -16.19 -36.67 19.42
C ARG A 410 -16.79 -35.46 18.73
N CYS A 411 -17.29 -35.67 17.52
CA CYS A 411 -18.16 -34.74 16.82
C CYS A 411 -19.61 -35.20 16.95
N TRP A 412 -20.53 -34.27 17.13
CA TRP A 412 -21.95 -34.59 17.08
C TRP A 412 -22.49 -34.45 15.67
N ASP A 413 -23.02 -35.55 15.14
CA ASP A 413 -23.81 -35.50 13.90
C ASP A 413 -25.19 -34.92 14.18
N ARG A 414 -25.53 -33.92 13.37
CA ARG A 414 -26.67 -33.01 13.49
C ARG A 414 -28.06 -33.66 13.34
N ALA A 415 -28.13 -34.98 13.25
CA ALA A 415 -29.31 -35.69 12.76
C ALA A 415 -30.41 -35.92 13.82
N THR A 416 -30.17 -35.74 15.12
CA THR A 416 -31.13 -36.21 16.14
C THR A 416 -31.45 -35.24 17.29
N ALA A 417 -30.82 -34.07 17.39
CA ALA A 417 -31.13 -33.10 18.44
C ALA A 417 -31.48 -31.73 17.86
N SER A 418 -32.75 -31.34 18.05
CA SER A 418 -33.27 -29.98 17.94
C SER A 418 -32.39 -29.04 18.76
N ASP A 419 -31.63 -28.14 18.11
CA ASP A 419 -31.52 -26.71 18.45
C ASP A 419 -30.45 -25.99 17.56
N ASP A 420 -30.96 -25.30 16.53
CA ASP A 420 -30.60 -24.02 15.90
C ASP A 420 -29.17 -23.50 15.63
N LEU A 421 -28.06 -24.23 15.82
CA LEU A 421 -26.73 -23.73 15.41
C LEU A 421 -26.18 -24.35 14.10
N PRO A 422 -25.66 -23.55 13.14
CA PRO A 422 -25.24 -23.98 11.81
C PRO A 422 -23.91 -24.74 11.69
N PHE A 423 -23.20 -25.00 12.79
CA PHE A 423 -21.82 -25.50 12.76
C PHE A 423 -21.69 -26.88 13.42
N ASN A 424 -20.83 -27.73 12.84
CA ASN A 424 -20.42 -28.98 13.48
C ASN A 424 -19.56 -28.61 14.70
N ASN A 425 -20.08 -28.90 15.90
CA ASN A 425 -19.32 -28.73 17.13
C ASN A 425 -18.71 -30.09 17.49
N CYS A 426 -17.39 -30.13 17.61
CA CYS A 426 -16.68 -31.26 18.16
C CYS A 426 -16.12 -30.90 19.54
N TYR A 427 -16.03 -31.88 20.43
CA TYR A 427 -15.25 -31.75 21.64
C TYR A 427 -13.82 -32.18 21.38
N ALA A 428 -12.89 -31.41 21.93
CA ALA A 428 -11.49 -31.76 21.97
C ALA A 428 -10.90 -31.42 23.34
N HIS A 429 -9.78 -32.06 23.66
CA HIS A 429 -8.95 -31.68 24.80
C HIS A 429 -7.57 -31.27 24.29
N PRO A 430 -6.87 -30.34 24.96
CA PRO A 430 -5.47 -30.08 24.69
C PRO A 430 -4.66 -31.36 24.78
N SER A 431 -3.80 -31.63 23.80
CA SER A 431 -2.99 -32.85 23.76
C SER A 431 -2.11 -33.02 25.01
N ASP A 432 -1.74 -31.90 25.65
CA ASP A 432 -0.91 -31.88 26.87
C ASP A 432 -1.73 -31.83 28.19
N ALA A 433 -3.07 -31.71 28.13
CA ALA A 433 -3.92 -31.54 29.31
C ALA A 433 -5.33 -32.17 29.11
N PRO A 434 -5.45 -33.51 29.19
CA PRO A 434 -6.66 -34.25 28.81
C PRO A 434 -7.90 -33.98 29.69
N HIS A 435 -7.73 -33.32 30.83
CA HIS A 435 -8.84 -32.98 31.73
C HIS A 435 -9.51 -31.63 31.42
N ASP A 436 -8.94 -30.82 30.52
CA ASP A 436 -9.52 -29.53 30.12
C ASP A 436 -10.27 -29.70 28.79
N ARG A 437 -11.60 -29.65 28.81
CA ARG A 437 -12.42 -29.85 27.59
C ARG A 437 -12.78 -28.52 26.95
N GLY A 438 -12.53 -28.40 25.66
CA GLY A 438 -12.93 -27.27 24.83
C GLY A 438 -13.88 -27.68 23.70
N SER A 439 -14.68 -26.73 23.21
CA SER A 439 -15.40 -26.90 21.95
C SER A 439 -14.51 -26.44 20.80
N VAL A 440 -14.37 -27.28 19.78
CA VAL A 440 -13.70 -26.94 18.53
C VAL A 440 -14.73 -26.66 17.46
N ILE A 441 -14.68 -25.45 16.92
CA ILE A 441 -15.47 -25.02 15.77
C ILE A 441 -14.70 -25.39 14.50
N SER A 442 -15.43 -25.90 13.49
CA SER A 442 -14.91 -26.31 12.18
C SER A 442 -14.06 -27.59 12.15
N ALA A 443 -14.07 -28.38 13.23
CA ALA A 443 -13.59 -29.77 13.17
C ALA A 443 -14.60 -30.65 12.41
N LEU A 444 -14.08 -31.57 11.60
CA LEU A 444 -14.85 -32.52 10.81
C LEU A 444 -14.89 -33.89 11.51
N PRO A 445 -15.90 -34.73 11.24
CA PRO A 445 -15.93 -36.10 11.78
C PRO A 445 -14.67 -36.91 11.45
N GLY A 446 -13.98 -36.62 10.34
CA GLY A 446 -12.70 -37.23 9.99
C GLY A 446 -11.50 -36.77 10.83
N ASP A 447 -11.65 -35.71 11.64
CA ASP A 447 -10.60 -35.25 12.57
C ASP A 447 -10.66 -36.00 13.92
N VAL A 448 -11.71 -36.81 14.18
CA VAL A 448 -11.87 -37.56 15.44
C VAL A 448 -10.72 -38.54 15.65
N GLY A 449 -10.06 -38.44 16.81
CA GLY A 449 -8.88 -39.23 17.17
C GLY A 449 -7.55 -38.64 16.69
N HIS A 450 -7.57 -37.49 16.00
CA HIS A 450 -6.37 -36.82 15.52
C HIS A 450 -6.10 -35.51 16.29
N ASP A 451 -4.83 -35.16 16.41
CA ASP A 451 -4.39 -33.84 16.87
C ASP A 451 -4.55 -32.83 15.73
N ILE A 452 -5.24 -31.74 16.02
CA ILE A 452 -5.41 -30.61 15.11
C ILE A 452 -4.80 -29.35 15.69
N GLU A 453 -4.26 -28.51 14.81
CA GLU A 453 -3.77 -27.17 15.18
C GLU A 453 -4.95 -26.22 15.24
N VAL A 454 -5.08 -25.54 16.38
CA VAL A 454 -6.19 -24.64 16.68
C VAL A 454 -5.69 -23.36 17.31
N HIS A 455 -6.47 -22.30 17.20
CA HIS A 455 -6.29 -21.08 17.99
C HIS A 455 -7.38 -21.02 19.07
N ARG A 456 -6.95 -20.95 20.34
CA ARG A 456 -7.83 -20.97 21.52
C ARG A 456 -8.06 -19.55 22.05
N THR A 457 -9.32 -19.18 22.22
CA THR A 457 -9.75 -17.94 22.88
C THR A 457 -10.76 -18.30 23.97
N GLY A 458 -10.28 -18.44 25.21
CA GLY A 458 -11.10 -18.91 26.32
C GLY A 458 -11.47 -20.39 26.17
N THR A 459 -12.77 -20.71 26.17
CA THR A 459 -13.30 -22.07 26.01
C THR A 459 -13.50 -22.49 24.55
N PHE A 460 -13.35 -21.56 23.61
CA PHE A 460 -13.51 -21.82 22.19
C PHE A 460 -12.15 -22.07 21.56
N ALA A 461 -12.09 -23.11 20.74
CA ALA A 461 -10.97 -23.38 19.85
C ALA A 461 -11.48 -23.35 18.40
N ILE A 462 -10.74 -22.70 17.52
CA ILE A 462 -11.05 -22.64 16.09
C ILE A 462 -9.93 -23.32 15.35
N LYS A 463 -10.28 -24.28 14.48
CA LYS A 463 -9.31 -24.94 13.61
C LYS A 463 -8.52 -23.91 12.81
N ASP A 464 -7.21 -24.10 12.67
CA ASP A 464 -6.36 -23.21 11.89
C ASP A 464 -6.60 -23.41 10.37
N THR A 465 -7.80 -23.06 9.91
CA THR A 465 -8.23 -23.09 8.51
C THR A 465 -8.34 -21.67 7.99
N TRP A 466 -7.29 -21.21 7.32
CA TRP A 466 -7.23 -19.84 6.81
C TRP A 466 -8.15 -19.60 5.58
N TRP A 467 -8.68 -20.66 4.93
CA TRP A 467 -9.58 -20.54 3.76
C TRP A 467 -11.06 -20.35 4.12
N GLU A 468 -11.54 -20.87 5.25
CA GLU A 468 -12.94 -20.77 5.67
C GLU A 468 -13.41 -19.31 5.81
N PRO A 469 -12.64 -18.42 6.47
CA PRO A 469 -13.03 -17.01 6.54
C PRO A 469 -13.06 -16.34 5.17
N LEU A 470 -12.15 -16.69 4.26
CA LEU A 470 -12.12 -16.14 2.91
C LEU A 470 -13.34 -16.55 2.09
N LEU A 471 -13.74 -17.82 2.19
CA LEU A 471 -14.93 -18.33 1.50
C LEU A 471 -16.20 -17.66 2.03
N LEU A 472 -16.32 -17.49 3.36
CA LEU A 472 -17.45 -16.79 3.98
C LEU A 472 -17.48 -15.29 3.61
N LEU A 473 -16.33 -14.62 3.56
CA LEU A 473 -16.22 -13.24 3.07
C LEU A 473 -16.62 -13.13 1.60
N GLY A 474 -16.18 -14.05 0.75
CA GLY A 474 -16.51 -14.09 -0.67
C GLY A 474 -18.01 -14.29 -0.92
N LEU A 475 -18.62 -15.30 -0.27
CA LEU A 475 -20.06 -15.54 -0.34
C LEU A 475 -20.85 -14.37 0.24
N GLY A 476 -20.39 -13.82 1.36
CA GLY A 476 -20.96 -12.62 1.97
C GLY A 476 -20.94 -11.43 1.01
N GLY A 477 -19.80 -11.16 0.39
CA GLY A 477 -19.64 -10.09 -0.61
C GLY A 477 -20.53 -10.28 -1.83
N ALA A 478 -20.57 -11.49 -2.41
CA ALA A 478 -21.40 -11.79 -3.58
C ALA A 478 -22.90 -11.63 -3.29
N ALA A 479 -23.36 -12.09 -2.12
CA ALA A 479 -24.75 -11.89 -1.67
C ALA A 479 -25.07 -10.40 -1.48
N GLY A 480 -24.13 -9.63 -0.93
CA GLY A 480 -24.26 -8.19 -0.73
C GLY A 480 -24.37 -7.42 -2.05
N VAL A 481 -23.48 -7.69 -3.00
CA VAL A 481 -23.51 -7.09 -4.35
C VAL A 481 -24.82 -7.41 -5.07
N SER A 482 -25.30 -8.66 -4.95
CA SER A 482 -26.57 -9.09 -5.54
C SER A 482 -27.77 -8.32 -4.96
N ALA A 483 -27.79 -8.12 -3.64
CA ALA A 483 -28.81 -7.33 -2.97
C ALA A 483 -28.80 -5.86 -3.43
N VAL A 484 -27.62 -5.23 -3.49
CA VAL A 484 -27.45 -3.85 -3.97
C VAL A 484 -27.92 -3.71 -5.42
N ARG A 485 -27.53 -4.65 -6.30
CA ARG A 485 -27.95 -4.63 -7.71
C ARG A 485 -29.47 -4.74 -7.86
N ALA A 486 -30.12 -5.54 -7.01
CA ALA A 486 -31.59 -5.65 -6.98
C ALA A 486 -32.25 -4.34 -6.52
N ILE A 487 -31.69 -3.66 -5.51
CA ILE A 487 -32.17 -2.35 -5.02
C ILE A 487 -32.04 -1.28 -6.12
N VAL A 488 -30.87 -1.16 -6.75
CA VAL A 488 -30.62 -0.17 -7.80
C VAL A 488 -31.55 -0.38 -9.00
N ARG A 489 -31.76 -1.63 -9.43
CA ARG A 489 -32.71 -1.96 -10.51
C ARG A 489 -34.14 -1.58 -10.15
N ARG A 490 -34.52 -1.68 -8.87
CA ARG A 490 -35.84 -1.29 -8.39
C ARG A 490 -36.01 0.24 -8.38
N LEU A 491 -35.01 0.98 -7.88
CA LEU A 491 -35.03 2.44 -7.87
C LEU A 491 -35.15 3.02 -9.27
N ARG A 492 -34.41 2.47 -10.26
CA ARG A 492 -34.53 2.89 -11.67
C ARG A 492 -35.88 2.58 -12.32
N ARG A 493 -36.66 1.65 -11.77
CA ARG A 493 -37.97 1.23 -12.29
C ARG A 493 -39.14 1.89 -11.57
N ALA A 494 -38.90 2.67 -10.52
CA ALA A 494 -39.96 3.48 -9.92
C ALA A 494 -40.30 4.58 -10.94
N PRO A 495 -41.50 4.58 -11.55
CA PRO A 495 -41.90 5.68 -12.41
C PRO A 495 -41.90 6.96 -11.56
N ASN A 496 -41.36 8.06 -12.10
CA ASN A 496 -41.53 9.41 -11.55
C ASN A 496 -43.03 9.75 -11.60
N VAL A 497 -43.80 9.34 -10.60
CA VAL A 497 -45.24 9.60 -10.51
C VAL A 497 -45.54 10.99 -9.95
N GLU A 498 -44.56 11.69 -9.38
CA GLU A 498 -44.77 13.03 -8.80
C GLU A 498 -44.68 14.20 -9.79
N GLY A 499 -44.51 13.95 -11.09
CA GLY A 499 -44.32 15.03 -12.08
C GLY A 499 -45.59 15.56 -12.78
N SER A 500 -46.71 14.83 -12.76
CA SER A 500 -47.83 15.12 -13.67
C SER A 500 -49.12 15.67 -13.03
N GLU A 501 -49.25 15.71 -11.70
CA GLU A 501 -50.47 16.25 -11.06
C GLU A 501 -50.41 17.73 -10.67
N LEU A 502 -49.24 18.37 -10.68
CA LEU A 502 -49.10 19.79 -10.32
C LEU A 502 -49.22 20.78 -11.50
N LEU A 503 -49.28 20.30 -12.75
CA LEU A 503 -49.42 21.14 -13.95
C LEU A 503 -50.85 21.21 -14.52
N GLY A 504 -51.81 20.49 -13.93
CA GLY A 504 -53.20 20.42 -14.43
C GLY A 504 -54.21 21.40 -13.81
N ARG A 505 -53.86 22.15 -12.75
CA ARG A 505 -54.86 22.87 -11.93
C ARG A 505 -54.91 24.39 -12.10
N ASN A 506 -54.33 24.97 -13.15
CA ASN A 506 -54.24 26.43 -13.25
C ASN A 506 -54.58 27.04 -14.63
N ARG A 507 -55.65 26.57 -15.29
CA ARG A 507 -56.07 27.14 -16.60
C ARG A 507 -57.50 27.70 -16.70
N ASP A 508 -58.33 27.66 -15.66
CA ASP A 508 -59.75 28.04 -15.78
C ASP A 508 -60.18 29.37 -15.12
N THR A 509 -59.27 30.33 -14.91
CA THR A 509 -59.67 31.66 -14.38
C THR A 509 -59.12 32.82 -15.21
N ARG A 510 -59.60 32.97 -16.46
CA ARG A 510 -59.60 34.29 -17.13
C ARG A 510 -60.54 34.34 -18.33
N SER A 511 -61.80 34.67 -18.09
CA SER A 511 -62.72 35.16 -19.11
C SER A 511 -63.97 35.71 -18.43
N GLN A 512 -63.93 36.98 -18.00
CA GLN A 512 -65.11 37.85 -17.86
C GLN A 512 -64.67 39.28 -17.51
N HIS A 513 -64.62 40.14 -18.54
CA HIS A 513 -64.85 41.60 -18.55
C HIS A 513 -64.68 42.03 -20.02
N ALA A 514 -65.79 42.15 -20.77
CA ALA A 514 -66.55 43.39 -21.05
C ALA A 514 -66.12 43.98 -22.41
N PRO A 515 -66.94 44.77 -23.14
CA PRO A 515 -68.23 45.40 -22.77
C PRO A 515 -69.49 44.72 -23.33
#